data_AF-A0A4Q5QRU8-F1
#
_entry.id   AF-A0A4Q5QRU8-F1
#
_cell.length_a   1.000
_cell.length_b   1.000
_cell.length_c   1.000
_cell.angle_alpha   90.00
_cell.angle_beta   90.00
_cell.angle_gamma   90.00
#
_symmetry.space_group_name_H-M   'P 1'
#
loop_
_entity.id
_entity.type
_entity.pdbx_description
1 polymer ?
#
loop_
_entity_poly.entity_id
_entity_poly.type
_entity_poly.pdbx_seq_one_letter_code
_entity_poly.pdbx_strand_id
1 'polypeptide(L)' 'MNIEEYRDFCLSSPGATEELPFGPDTLVFK' A
#
# COMPACT_ATOMS: atom_id res chain seq x y z
N MET A 1 -3.84 -12.55 8.39
CA MET A 1 -3.32 -11.32 7.78
C MET A 1 -3.42 -11.49 6.28
N ASN A 2 -4.49 -10.95 5.72
CA ASN A 2 -4.72 -10.90 4.27
C ASN A 2 -4.04 -9.66 3.69
N ILE A 3 -3.80 -9.65 2.38
CA ILE A 3 -3.15 -8.51 1.71
C ILE A 3 -3.95 -7.21 1.87
N GLU A 4 -5.28 -7.29 1.89
CA GLU A 4 -6.17 -6.15 2.12
C GLU A 4 -6.02 -5.58 3.54
N GLU A 5 -5.95 -6.44 4.55
CA GLU A 5 -5.75 -6.01 5.95
C GLU A 5 -4.38 -5.32 6.13
N TYR A 6 -3.35 -5.81 5.41
CA TYR A 6 -2.02 -5.22 5.45
C TYR A 6 -1.97 -3.86 4.73
N ARG A 7 -2.68 -3.73 3.62
CA ARG A 7 -2.85 -2.47 2.89
C ARG A 7 -3.56 -1.42 3.75
N ASP A 8 -4.67 -1.79 4.38
CA ASP A 8 -5.41 -0.89 5.28
C ASP A 8 -4.55 -0.45 6.48
N PHE A 9 -3.75 -1.37 7.01
CA PHE A 9 -2.78 -1.05 8.06
C PHE A 9 -1.72 -0.04 7.59
N CYS A 10 -1.12 -0.22 6.41
CA CYS A 10 -0.15 0.72 5.85
C CYS A 10 -0.76 2.12 5.62
N LEU A 11 -1.98 2.19 5.09
CA LEU A 11 -2.69 3.44 4.81
C LEU A 11 -3.22 4.14 6.07
N SER A 12 -3.28 3.46 7.21
CA SER A 12 -3.68 4.07 8.49
C SER A 12 -2.64 5.07 9.02
N SER A 13 -1.40 5.03 8.51
CA SER A 13 -0.33 5.94 8.93
C SER A 13 -0.55 7.35 8.34
N PRO A 14 -0.48 8.43 9.14
CA PRO A 14 -0.72 9.79 8.64
C PRO A 14 0.22 10.18 7.49
N GLY A 15 -0.38 10.53 6.35
CA GLY A 15 0.36 10.93 5.15
C GLY A 15 0.83 9.76 4.27
N ALA A 16 0.49 8.52 4.64
CA ALA A 16 0.79 7.37 3.79
C ALA A 16 0.02 7.44 2.46
N THR A 17 0.70 7.06 1.38
CA THR A 17 0.12 6.98 0.04
C THR A 17 0.55 5.70 -0.64
N GLU A 18 -0.17 5.30 -1.70
CA GLU A 18 0.18 4.12 -2.49
C GLU A 18 0.27 4.45 -3.97
N GLU A 19 1.16 3.73 -4.67
CA GLU A 19 1.36 3.87 -6.11
C GLU A 19 1.89 2.58 -6.73
N LEU A 20 1.83 2.50 -8.06
CA LEU A 20 2.31 1.38 -8.88
C LEU A 20 3.46 1.82 -9.81
N PRO A 21 4.62 2.28 -9.28
CA PRO A 21 5.69 2.87 -10.09
C PRO A 21 6.41 1.86 -10.99
N PHE A 22 6.29 0.57 -10.70
CA PHE A 22 6.95 -0.52 -11.43
C PHE A 22 5.97 -1.39 -12.23
N GLY A 23 4.73 -0.93 -12.43
CA GLY A 23 3.68 -1.66 -13.12
C GLY A 23 2.63 -2.30 -12.18
N PRO A 24 1.66 -3.04 -12.73
CA PRO A 24 0.47 -3.49 -12.00
C PRO A 24 0.74 -4.53 -10.92
N ASP A 25 1.91 -5.19 -10.97
CA ASP A 25 2.25 -6.29 -10.07
C ASP A 25 2.97 -5.84 -8.79
N THR A 26 3.35 -4.55 -8.68
CA THR A 26 4.14 -4.04 -7.55
C THR A 26 3.52 -2.78 -6.96
N LEU A 27 2.79 -2.96 -5.87
CA LEU A 27 2.23 -1.89 -5.04
C LEU A 27 3.26 -1.37 -4.04
N VAL A 28 3.53 -0.07 -4.09
CA VAL A 28 4.49 0.62 -3.22
C VAL A 28 3.73 1.59 -2.32
N PHE A 29 4.00 1.52 -1.01
CA PHE A 29 3.51 2.47 -0.02
C PHE A 29 4.63 3.45 0.34
N LYS A 30 4.33 4.75 0.35
CA LYS A 30 5.21 5.85 0.79
C LYS A 30 4.70 6.47 2.07
#